data_AF-A0A4U2PQX6-F1
#
_entry.id   AF-A0A4U2PQX6-F1
#
_cell.length_a   1.000
_cell.length_b   1.000
_cell.length_c   1.000
_cell.angle_alpha   90.00
_cell.angle_beta   90.00
_cell.angle_gamma   90.00
#
_symmetry.space_group_name_H-M   'P 1'
#
loop_
_entity.id
_entity.type
_entity.pdbx_description
1 polymer ?
#
loop_
_entity_poly.entity_id
_entity_poly.type
_entity_poly.pdbx_seq_one_letter_code
_entity_poly.pdbx_strand_id
1 'polypeptide(L)' 'MDIDSLVQRINELARKAKAEGLTEEETTERANLREIYLDNIRRNFRQQLDTIEIVDEDASKGNGGLTH' A
#
# COMPACT_ATOMS: atom_id res chain seq x y z
N MET A 1 11.19 -12.21 1.33
CA MET A 1 11.94 -10.95 1.16
C MET A 1 11.21 -9.91 1.97
N ASP A 2 11.93 -9.23 2.84
CA ASP A 2 11.35 -8.18 3.67
C ASP A 2 11.10 -6.93 2.83
N ILE A 3 9.92 -6.33 2.95
CA ILE A 3 9.54 -5.10 2.22
C ILE A 3 10.58 -4.00 2.47
N ASP A 4 11.14 -3.93 3.68
CA ASP A 4 12.18 -2.96 4.03
C ASP A 4 13.46 -3.14 3.21
N SER A 5 13.89 -4.38 2.96
CA SER A 5 15.06 -4.67 2.11
C SER A 5 14.84 -4.25 0.65
N LEU A 6 13.63 -4.46 0.13
CA LEU A 6 13.20 -4.03 -1.21
C LEU A 6 13.28 -2.50 -1.33
N VAL A 7 12.73 -1.79 -0.36
CA VAL A 7 12.72 -0.32 -0.34
C VAL A 7 14.14 0.25 -0.20
N GLN A 8 14.98 -0.34 0.64
CA GLN A 8 16.40 0.06 0.75
C GLN A 8 17.12 -0.07 -0.58
N ARG A 9 16.96 -1.20 -1.28
CA ARG A 9 17.58 -1.42 -2.58
C ARG A 9 17.09 -0.43 -3.65
N ILE A 10 15.78 -0.15 -3.69
CA ILE A 10 15.20 0.86 -4.58
C ILE A 10 15.82 2.24 -4.31
N ASN A 11 16.00 2.60 -3.03
CA ASN A 11 16.61 3.88 -2.64
C ASN A 11 18.10 3.97 -2.96
N GLU A 12 18.85 2.87 -2.86
CA GLU A 12 20.23 2.79 -3.33
C GLU A 12 20.32 3.07 -4.82
N LEU A 13 19.53 2.36 -5.64
CA LEU A 13 19.48 2.56 -7.08
C LEU A 13 19.03 3.98 -7.43
N ALA A 14 18.07 4.55 -6.70
CA ALA A 14 17.64 5.93 -6.91
C ALA A 14 18.74 6.98 -6.59
N ARG A 15 19.53 6.76 -5.53
CA ARG A 15 20.68 7.62 -5.21
C ARG A 15 21.76 7.50 -6.28
N LYS A 16 22.05 6.28 -6.73
CA LYS A 16 23.01 6.01 -7.81
C LYS A 16 22.60 6.73 -9.11
N ALA A 17 21.33 6.60 -9.49
CA ALA A 17 20.73 7.30 -10.63
C ALA A 17 20.95 8.82 -10.60
N LYS A 18 20.87 9.42 -9.41
CA LYS A 18 21.02 10.86 -9.21
C LYS A 18 22.49 11.31 -9.21
N ALA A 19 23.39 10.46 -8.74
CA ALA A 19 24.81 10.78 -8.64
C ALA A 19 25.55 10.60 -9.96
N GLU A 20 25.39 9.43 -10.58
CA GLU A 20 26.20 8.98 -11.72
C GLU A 20 25.37 8.41 -12.87
N GLY A 21 24.06 8.21 -12.67
CA GLY A 21 23.17 7.56 -13.63
C GLY A 21 22.95 6.09 -13.29
N LEU A 22 22.05 5.43 -14.02
CA LEU A 22 21.80 3.99 -13.91
C LEU A 22 22.20 3.33 -15.21
N THR A 23 22.74 2.11 -15.11
CA THR A 23 22.86 1.25 -16.27
C THR A 23 21.48 0.70 -16.66
N GLU A 24 21.36 0.13 -17.87
CA GLU A 24 20.10 -0.49 -18.32
C GLU A 24 19.70 -1.68 -17.43
N GLU A 25 20.68 -2.45 -16.96
CA GLU A 25 20.47 -3.57 -16.04
C GLU A 25 19.91 -3.07 -14.70
N GLU A 26 20.49 -2.02 -14.12
CA GLU A 26 20.04 -1.45 -12.86
C GLU A 26 18.67 -0.76 -12.98
N THR A 27 18.38 -0.18 -14.15
CA THR A 27 17.07 0.39 -14.45
C THR A 27 16.00 -0.70 -14.48
N THR A 28 16.33 -1.84 -15.09
CA THR A 28 15.46 -3.03 -15.14
C THR A 28 15.28 -3.63 -13.74
N GLU A 29 16.36 -3.74 -12.96
CA GLU A 29 16.31 -4.18 -11.56
C GLU A 29 15.37 -3.27 -10.75
N ARG A 30 15.56 -1.94 -10.85
CA ARG A 30 14.72 -0.97 -10.14
C ARG A 30 13.24 -1.09 -10.53
N ALA A 31 12.95 -1.31 -11.82
CA ALA A 31 11.58 -1.48 -12.30
C ALA A 31 10.93 -2.74 -11.70
N ASN A 32 11.65 -3.87 -11.74
CA ASN A 32 11.18 -5.14 -11.17
C ASN A 32 10.93 -5.04 -9.66
N LEU A 33 11.86 -4.43 -8.91
CA LEU A 33 11.71 -4.22 -7.47
C LEU A 33 10.49 -3.34 -7.15
N ARG A 34 10.22 -2.33 -7.99
CA ARG A 34 9.08 -1.43 -7.81
C ARG A 34 7.75 -2.11 -8.06
N GLU A 35 7.67 -2.99 -9.07
CA GLU A 35 6.47 -3.81 -9.30
C GLU A 35 6.19 -4.73 -8.12
N ILE A 36 7.22 -5.43 -7.61
CA ILE A 36 7.09 -6.29 -6.42
C ILE A 36 6.59 -5.48 -5.21
N TYR A 37 7.15 -4.28 -4.99
CA TYR A 37 6.70 -3.40 -3.90
C TYR A 37 5.24 -2.98 -4.06
N LEU A 38 4.84 -2.53 -5.26
CA LEU A 38 3.48 -2.09 -5.53
C LEU A 38 2.47 -3.23 -5.37
N ASP A 39 2.81 -4.44 -5.79
CA ASP A 39 1.91 -5.59 -5.64
C ASP A 39 1.69 -5.97 -4.17
N ASN A 40 2.74 -5.92 -3.35
CA ASN A 40 2.62 -6.12 -1.91
C ASN A 40 1.78 -5.02 -1.26
N ILE A 41 2.02 -3.75 -1.61
CA ILE A 41 1.23 -2.61 -1.11
C ILE A 41 -0.24 -2.73 -1.54
N ARG A 42 -0.54 -3.06 -2.81
CA ARG A 42 -1.91 -3.22 -3.30
C ARG A 42 -2.66 -4.34 -2.58
N ARG A 43 -1.99 -5.47 -2.32
CA ARG A 43 -2.57 -6.58 -1.55
C ARG A 43 -2.89 -6.16 -0.12
N ASN A 44 -1.95 -5.50 0.55
CA ASN A 44 -2.14 -5.01 1.90
C ASN A 44 -3.24 -3.93 1.97
N PHE A 45 -3.29 -3.03 0.98
CA PHE A 45 -4.30 -1.98 0.90
C PHE A 45 -5.70 -2.53 0.64
N ARG A 46 -5.86 -3.53 -0.24
CA ARG A 46 -7.15 -4.22 -0.42
C ARG A 46 -7.62 -4.88 0.87
N GLN A 47 -6.73 -5.54 1.60
CA GLN A 47 -7.06 -6.14 2.88
C GLN A 47 -7.48 -5.10 3.92
N GLN A 48 -6.85 -3.91 3.92
CA GLN A 48 -7.30 -2.78 4.74
C GLN A 48 -8.69 -2.27 4.32
N LEU A 49 -8.96 -2.13 3.02
CA LEU A 49 -10.27 -1.71 2.51
C LEU A 49 -11.38 -2.72 2.83
N ASP A 50 -11.10 -4.03 2.73
CA ASP A 50 -12.04 -5.08 3.13
C ASP A 50 -12.34 -5.07 4.63
N THR A 51 -11.46 -4.46 5.44
CA THR A 51 -11.66 -4.26 6.88
C THR A 51 -12.44 -2.96 7.18
N ILE A 52 -12.65 -2.08 6.19
CA ILE A 52 -13.52 -0.91 6.35
C ILE A 52 -14.97 -1.39 6.35
N GLU A 53 -15.43 -1.73 7.54
CA GLU A 53 -16.85 -1.88 7.86
C GLU A 53 -17.53 -0.51 7.64
N ILE A 54 -18.53 -0.47 6.76
CA ILE A 54 -19.42 0.69 6.63
C ILE A 54 -20.19 0.76 7.95
N VAL A 55 -19.73 1.60 8.86
CA VAL A 55 -20.51 2.02 10.02
C VAL A 55 -21.57 2.99 9.49
N ASP A 56 -22.74 2.46 9.16
CA ASP A 56 -23.94 3.29 8.97
C ASP A 56 -24.24 3.95 10.32
N GLU A 57 -23.69 5.15 10.55
CA GLU A 57 -24.16 6.07 11.58
C GLU A 57 -25.53 6.65 11.16
N ASP A 58 -26.54 5.82 10.93
CA ASP A 58 -27.92 6.31 10.76
C ASP A 58 -28.96 5.23 11.05
N ALA A 59 -29.17 4.98 12.35
CA ALA A 59 -30.45 4.50 12.85
C ALA A 59 -30.87 5.37 14.04
N SER A 60 -31.21 6.63 13.74
CA SER A 60 -32.39 7.35 14.25
C SER A 60 -32.83 7.00 15.67
N LYS A 61 -32.41 7.80 16.65
CA LYS A 61 -33.11 7.96 17.93
C LYS A 61 -34.47 8.64 17.66
N GLY A 62 -35.48 7.83 17.39
CA GLY A 62 -36.82 8.33 17.07
C GLY A 62 -37.92 7.30 17.27
N ASN A 63 -38.66 7.50 18.36
CA ASN A 63 -40.09 7.23 18.52
C ASN A 63 -40.58 5.85 19.01
N GLY A 64 -41.06 5.84 20.27
CA GLY A 64 -42.43 5.42 20.62
C GLY A 64 -42.80 3.94 20.58
N GLY A 65 -42.86 3.31 21.75
CA GLY A 65 -43.54 2.01 21.92
C GLY A 65 -43.63 1.58 23.38
N LEU A 66 -44.63 2.09 24.09
CA LEU A 66 -45.11 1.55 25.37
C LEU A 66 -45.83 0.20 25.15
N THR A 67 -45.96 -0.56 26.26
CA THR A 67 -46.85 -1.71 26.52
C THR A 67 -46.40 -3.06 25.95
N HIS A 68 -46.42 -4.19 26.67
CA HIS A 68 -47.08 -4.59 27.93
C HIS A 68 -46.17 -5.57 28.68
#